data_AF-A0AAW3X3C7-F1
#
_entry.id   AF-A0AAW3X3C7-F1
#
_cell.length_a   1.000
_cell.length_b   1.000
_cell.length_c   1.000
_cell.angle_alpha   90.00
_cell.angle_beta   90.00
_cell.angle_gamma   90.00
#
_symmetry.space_group_name_H-M   'P 1'
#
loop_
_entity.id
_entity.type
_entity.pdbx_description
1 polymer ?
#
loop_
_entity_poly.entity_id
_entity_poly.type
_entity_poly.pdbx_seq_one_letter_code
_entity_poly.pdbx_strand_id
1 'polypeptide(L)'
;MNIVYRFRIYPNKSQKELFARTFGCVRFVYNRMLVEKKEYYEKTGKVLKVTPAKYKAEFPWLKEVDSLALCNAQLHLQTAYKNFFRDSSVGFPKFKSKKNPVRSYTT
;
A
#
# COMPACT_ATOMS: atom_id res chain seq x y z
N MET A 1 27.81 8.08 -6.92
CA MET A 1 27.67 8.09 -5.44
C MET A 1 26.36 8.79 -5.13
N ASN A 2 25.36 8.07 -4.59
CA ASN A 2 24.07 8.68 -4.28
C ASN A 2 24.12 9.29 -2.88
N ILE A 3 23.94 10.60 -2.77
CA ILE A 3 23.86 11.31 -1.49
C ILE A 3 22.41 11.26 -1.02
N VAL A 4 22.18 10.81 0.21
CA VAL A 4 20.83 10.72 0.81
C VAL A 4 20.75 11.67 2.00
N TYR A 5 19.72 12.50 2.02
CA TYR A 5 19.44 13.41 3.13
C TYR A 5 18.26 12.92 3.96
N ARG A 6 18.34 13.07 5.29
CA ARG A 6 17.26 12.74 6.22
C ARG A 6 16.94 13.95 7.09
N PHE A 7 15.68 14.38 7.05
CA PHE A 7 15.20 15.53 7.81
C PHE A 7 14.09 15.13 8.77
N ARG A 8 14.00 15.86 9.89
CA ARG A 8 12.86 15.80 10.82
C ARG A 8 12.00 17.02 10.59
N ILE A 9 10.70 16.82 10.39
CA ILE A 9 9.72 17.88 10.27
C ILE A 9 8.84 17.95 11.53
N TYR A 10 8.29 19.13 11.81
CA TYR A 10 7.29 19.36 12.86
C TYR A 10 5.99 19.79 12.20
N PRO A 11 5.10 18.84 11.86
CA PRO A 11 3.94 19.15 11.06
C PRO A 11 2.92 20.00 11.82
N ASN A 12 2.28 20.93 11.12
CA ASN A 12 1.11 21.64 11.61
C ASN A 12 -0.14 20.71 11.63
N LYS A 13 -1.28 21.21 12.12
CA LYS A 13 -2.51 20.42 12.25
C LYS A 13 -2.95 19.83 10.91
N SER A 14 -3.03 20.63 9.85
CA SER A 14 -3.47 20.20 8.53
C SER A 14 -2.55 19.13 7.93
N GLN A 15 -1.23 19.26 8.12
CA GLN A 15 -0.26 18.26 7.68
C GLN A 15 -0.41 16.93 8.44
N LYS A 16 -0.64 16.97 9.76
CA LYS A 16 -0.91 15.76 10.57
C LYS A 16 -2.16 15.04 10.07
N GLU A 17 -3.22 15.78 9.76
CA GLU A 17 -4.46 15.23 9.19
C GLU A 17 -4.21 14.62 7.82
N LEU A 18 -3.48 15.31 6.94
CA LEU A 18 -3.10 14.78 5.63
C LEU A 18 -2.32 13.47 5.75
N PHE A 19 -1.30 13.41 6.61
CA PHE A 19 -0.54 12.17 6.84
C PHE A 19 -1.44 11.05 7.36
N ALA A 20 -2.33 11.33 8.31
CA ALA A 20 -3.25 10.34 8.83
C ALA A 20 -4.17 9.78 7.73
N ARG A 21 -4.70 10.64 6.85
CA ARG A 21 -5.49 10.24 5.67
C ARG A 21 -4.64 9.39 4.72
N THR A 22 -3.44 9.84 4.37
CA THR A 22 -2.53 9.12 3.46
C THR A 22 -2.19 7.73 3.99
N PHE A 23 -1.79 7.60 5.26
CA PHE A 23 -1.54 6.28 5.87
C PHE A 23 -2.78 5.39 5.87
N GLY A 24 -3.97 5.98 6.11
CA GLY A 24 -5.24 5.28 6.06
C GLY A 24 -5.55 4.73 4.67
N CYS A 25 -5.42 5.57 3.66
CA CYS A 25 -5.67 5.22 2.25
C CYS A 25 -4.69 4.16 1.74
N VAL A 26 -3.39 4.32 2.01
CA VAL A 26 -2.36 3.34 1.65
C VAL A 26 -2.64 1.98 2.30
N ARG A 27 -2.99 1.96 3.60
CA ARG A 27 -3.36 0.72 4.29
C ARG A 27 -4.59 0.08 3.66
N PHE A 28 -5.62 0.88 3.38
CA PHE A 28 -6.86 0.40 2.78
C PHE A 28 -6.61 -0.24 1.42
N VAL A 29 -5.96 0.48 0.51
CA VAL A 29 -5.68 -0.01 -0.86
C VAL A 29 -4.86 -1.29 -0.81
N TYR A 30 -3.78 -1.32 -0.01
CA TYR A 30 -2.97 -2.52 0.15
C TYR A 30 -3.80 -3.72 0.61
N ASN A 31 -4.60 -3.55 1.67
CA ASN A 31 -5.40 -4.63 2.23
C ASN A 31 -6.50 -5.09 1.27
N ARG A 32 -7.21 -4.16 0.61
CA ARG A 32 -8.24 -4.49 -0.36
C ARG A 32 -7.68 -5.28 -1.55
N MET A 33 -6.53 -4.84 -2.08
CA MET A 33 -5.84 -5.57 -3.15
C MET A 33 -5.37 -6.95 -2.72
N LEU A 34 -4.91 -7.11 -1.48
CA LEU A 34 -4.49 -8.40 -0.94
C LEU A 34 -5.66 -9.38 -0.84
N VAL A 35 -6.85 -8.92 -0.38
CA VAL A 35 -8.08 -9.72 -0.37
C VAL A 35 -8.44 -10.17 -1.79
N GLU A 36 -8.57 -9.24 -2.73
CA GLU A 36 -8.99 -9.56 -4.10
C GLU A 36 -8.02 -10.52 -4.80
N LYS A 37 -6.71 -10.34 -4.59
CA LYS A 37 -5.70 -11.24 -5.13
C LYS A 37 -5.80 -12.65 -4.54
N LYS A 38 -6.02 -12.75 -3.23
CA LYS A 38 -6.18 -14.03 -2.54
C LYS A 38 -7.41 -14.77 -3.11
N GLU A 39 -8.57 -14.12 -3.14
CA GLU A 39 -9.82 -14.70 -3.64
C GLU A 39 -9.73 -15.10 -5.12
N TYR A 40 -9.11 -14.27 -5.95
CA TYR A 40 -8.94 -14.58 -7.36
C TYR A 40 -8.00 -15.75 -7.60
N TYR A 41 -6.91 -15.85 -6.82
CA TYR A 41 -5.98 -16.95 -6.90
C TYR A 41 -6.62 -18.27 -6.43
N GLU A 42 -7.40 -18.25 -5.35
CA GLU A 42 -8.14 -19.42 -4.86
C GLU A 42 -9.14 -19.95 -5.91
N LYS A 43 -9.77 -19.06 -6.68
CA LYS A 43 -10.75 -19.43 -7.72
C LYS A 43 -10.14 -19.88 -9.05
N THR A 44 -9.01 -19.29 -9.44
CA THR A 44 -8.48 -19.43 -10.82
C THR A 44 -7.08 -20.00 -10.91
N GLY A 45 -6.35 -20.09 -9.80
CA GLY A 45 -4.92 -20.41 -9.76
C GLY A 45 -4.01 -19.34 -10.40
N LYS A 46 -4.56 -18.19 -10.83
CA LYS A 46 -3.83 -17.14 -11.55
C LYS A 46 -3.60 -15.92 -10.67
N VAL A 47 -2.56 -15.15 -10.98
CA VAL A 47 -2.26 -13.91 -10.26
C VAL A 47 -3.06 -12.75 -10.86
N LEU A 48 -3.89 -12.10 -10.03
CA LEU A 48 -4.66 -10.92 -10.46
C LEU A 48 -3.77 -9.68 -10.56
N LYS A 49 -3.90 -8.95 -11.68
CA LYS A 49 -3.30 -7.62 -11.86
C LYS A 49 -4.36 -6.55 -11.59
N VAL A 50 -4.28 -5.89 -10.43
CA VAL A 50 -5.14 -4.76 -10.05
C VAL A 50 -4.32 -3.50 -9.90
N THR A 51 -4.94 -2.35 -10.17
CA THR A 51 -4.35 -1.02 -9.99
C THR A 51 -5.21 -0.20 -9.03
N PRO A 52 -4.63 0.78 -8.29
CA PRO A 52 -5.36 1.67 -7.42
C PRO A 52 -6.48 2.46 -8.11
N ALA A 53 -6.38 2.69 -9.42
CA ALA A 53 -7.38 3.41 -10.20
C ALA A 53 -8.77 2.77 -10.11
N LYS A 54 -8.84 1.43 -10.06
CA LYS A 54 -10.09 0.67 -9.86
C LYS A 54 -10.83 1.15 -8.61
N TYR A 55 -10.11 1.32 -7.50
CA TYR A 55 -10.72 1.70 -6.22
C TYR A 55 -11.09 3.17 -6.15
N LYS A 56 -10.48 4.05 -6.95
CA LYS A 56 -10.82 5.49 -6.95
C LYS A 56 -12.22 5.78 -7.50
N ALA A 57 -12.80 4.87 -8.27
CA ALA A 57 -14.17 4.98 -8.74
C ALA A 57 -15.17 4.66 -7.61
N GLU A 58 -14.89 3.60 -6.84
CA GLU A 58 -15.74 3.14 -5.74
C GLU A 58 -15.54 3.98 -4.46
N PHE A 59 -14.34 4.51 -4.25
CA PHE A 59 -13.93 5.24 -3.05
C PHE A 59 -13.33 6.60 -3.42
N PRO A 60 -14.17 7.64 -3.61
CA PRO A 60 -13.72 8.96 -4.05
C PRO A 60 -12.69 9.64 -3.14
N TRP A 61 -12.74 9.37 -1.83
CA TRP A 61 -11.79 9.89 -0.83
C TRP A 61 -10.34 9.43 -1.07
N LEU A 62 -10.11 8.38 -1.87
CA LEU A 62 -8.76 8.02 -2.34
C LEU A 62 -8.14 9.06 -3.28
N LYS A 63 -8.93 10.01 -3.80
CA LYS A 63 -8.44 11.12 -4.63
C LYS A 63 -7.91 12.29 -3.79
N GLU A 64 -8.18 12.32 -2.48
CA GLU A 64 -7.72 13.38 -1.57
C GLU A 64 -6.24 13.26 -1.18
N VAL A 65 -5.62 12.11 -1.43
CA VAL A 65 -4.24 11.81 -1.03
C VAL A 65 -3.35 11.68 -2.25
N ASP A 66 -2.04 11.77 -2.00
CA ASP A 66 -1.04 11.59 -3.05
C ASP A 66 -1.24 10.25 -3.80
N SER A 67 -1.33 10.37 -5.12
CA SER A 67 -1.56 9.24 -6.01
C SER A 67 -0.35 8.30 -6.09
N LEU A 68 0.85 8.84 -5.93
CA LEU A 68 2.09 8.05 -5.93
C LEU A 68 2.15 7.15 -4.69
N ALA A 69 1.75 7.65 -3.53
CA ALA A 69 1.60 6.83 -2.32
C ALA A 69 0.71 5.58 -2.52
N LEU A 70 -0.40 5.73 -3.25
CA LEU A 70 -1.28 4.60 -3.57
C LEU A 70 -0.64 3.63 -4.59
N CYS A 71 0.09 4.17 -5.57
CA CYS A 71 0.85 3.36 -6.53
C CYS A 71 1.92 2.53 -5.83
N ASN A 72 2.67 3.12 -4.90
CA ASN A 72 3.67 2.39 -4.12
C ASN A 72 3.05 1.29 -3.25
N ALA A 73 1.82 1.47 -2.75
CA ALA A 73 1.10 0.41 -2.06
C ALA A 73 0.88 -0.84 -2.95
N GLN A 74 0.50 -0.62 -4.21
CA GLN A 74 0.42 -1.68 -5.23
C GLN A 74 1.79 -2.32 -5.47
N LEU A 75 2.84 -1.51 -5.71
CA LEU A 75 4.18 -1.99 -6.02
C LEU A 75 4.75 -2.85 -4.88
N HIS A 76 4.61 -2.40 -3.64
CA HIS A 76 5.03 -3.18 -2.47
C HIS A 76 4.29 -4.52 -2.38
N LEU A 77 2.98 -4.55 -2.66
CA LEU A 77 2.21 -5.79 -2.68
C LEU A 77 2.66 -6.72 -3.82
N GLN A 78 2.94 -6.17 -5.00
CA GLN A 78 3.46 -6.94 -6.14
C GLN A 78 4.82 -7.57 -5.81
N THR A 79 5.73 -6.80 -5.22
CA THR A 79 7.04 -7.30 -4.77
C THR A 79 6.88 -8.39 -3.71
N ALA A 80 6.01 -8.21 -2.73
CA ALA A 80 5.77 -9.21 -1.69
C ALA A 80 5.24 -10.53 -2.26
N TYR A 81 4.27 -10.47 -3.18
CA TYR A 81 3.76 -11.65 -3.89
C TYR A 81 4.83 -12.33 -4.75
N LYS A 82 5.62 -11.54 -5.50
CA LYS A 82 6.71 -12.06 -6.32
C LYS A 82 7.74 -12.79 -5.46
N ASN A 83 8.09 -12.22 -4.31
CA ASN A 83 9.05 -12.84 -3.39
C ASN A 83 8.49 -14.14 -2.79
N PHE A 84 7.21 -14.16 -2.38
CA PHE A 84 6.53 -15.36 -1.88
C PHE A 84 6.58 -16.54 -2.87
N PHE A 85 6.36 -16.28 -4.17
CA PHE A 85 6.43 -17.35 -5.18
C PHE A 85 7.85 -17.71 -5.60
N ARG A 86 8.83 -16.81 -5.44
CA ARG A 86 10.22 -17.04 -5.83
C ARG A 86 10.99 -17.83 -4.78
N ASP A 87 10.69 -17.60 -3.50
CA ASP A 87 11.47 -18.11 -2.37
C ASP A 87 10.53 -18.65 -1.29
N SER A 88 10.63 -19.95 -1.01
CA SER A 88 9.79 -20.66 -0.05
C SER A 88 10.04 -20.25 1.41
N SER A 89 11.17 -19.58 1.71
CA SER A 89 11.43 -19.00 3.04
C SER A 89 10.61 -17.73 3.30
N VAL A 90 10.13 -17.07 2.23
CA VAL A 90 9.34 -15.86 2.33
C VAL A 90 7.88 -16.24 2.57
N GLY A 91 7.34 -15.86 3.73
CA GLY A 91 5.93 -16.08 4.04
C GLY A 91 4.97 -15.26 3.18
N PHE A 92 3.70 -15.68 3.16
CA PHE A 92 2.64 -14.98 2.43
C PHE A 92 2.48 -13.51 2.89
N PRO A 93 2.18 -12.56 1.99
CA PRO A 93 1.97 -11.16 2.35
C PRO A 93 0.87 -11.00 3.43
N LYS A 94 1.15 -10.20 4.46
CA LYS A 94 0.25 -9.98 5.60
C LYS A 94 -0.52 -8.67 5.46
N PHE A 95 -1.74 -8.63 6.00
CA PHE A 95 -2.51 -7.40 6.10
C PHE A 95 -1.77 -6.34 6.92
N LYS A 96 -1.84 -5.09 6.47
CA LYS A 96 -1.33 -3.93 7.20
C LYS A 96 -2.30 -3.59 8.34
N SER A 97 -1.77 -3.48 9.55
CA SER A 97 -2.53 -3.11 10.76
C SER A 97 -2.52 -1.60 11.02
N LYS A 98 -3.64 -1.05 11.52
CA LYS A 98 -3.71 0.33 12.02
C LYS A 98 -2.89 0.52 13.31
N LYS A 99 -2.70 -0.55 14.08
CA LYS A 99 -1.98 -0.57 15.36
C LYS A 99 -0.44 -0.59 15.19
N ASN A 100 0.07 -0.63 13.96
CA ASN A 100 1.51 -0.54 13.73
C ASN A 100 2.03 0.83 14.27
N PRO A 101 3.01 0.83 15.20
CA PRO A 101 3.59 2.07 15.72
C PRO A 101 4.34 2.87 14.66
N VAL A 102 4.87 2.19 13.64
CA VAL A 102 5.55 2.83 12.51
C VAL A 102 4.58 2.98 11.35
N ARG A 103 4.20 4.23 11.06
CA ARG A 103 3.39 4.60 9.90
C ARG A 103 4.25 5.34 8.91
N SER A 104 4.45 4.75 7.73
CA SER A 104 5.23 5.31 6.63
C SER A 104 4.51 5.14 5.31
N TYR A 105 4.81 6.03 4.37
CA TYR A 105 4.49 5.87 2.95
C TYR A 105 5.65 6.43 2.13
N THR A 106 5.74 5.97 0.88
CA THR A 106 6.70 6.45 -0.11
C THR A 106 5.90 7.03 -1.25
N THR A 107 6.39 8.12 -1.82
CA THR A 107 5.88 8.74 -3.05
C THR A 107 6.80 8.35 -4.19
#